data_AF-A0A4V2HT18-F1
#
_entry.id   AF-A0A4V2HT18-F1
#
_cell.length_a   1.000
_cell.length_b   1.000
_cell.length_c   1.000
_cell.angle_alpha   90.00
_cell.angle_beta   90.00
_cell.angle_gamma   90.00
#
_symmetry.space_group_name_H-M   'P 1'
#
loop_
_entity.id
_entity.type
_entity.pdbx_description
1 polymer ?
#
loop_
_entity_poly.entity_id
_entity_poly.type
_entity_poly.pdbx_seq_one_letter_code
_entity_poly.pdbx_strand_id
1 'polypeptide(L)'
;AEALGDVDVQYVWRFLRSHTIDLAARKSWCESNDPNFTAKAADVVGLYVAPPAKAIVLCVDEKPSIQALERAQGYLKLPNGRALTGQSHDYKRHGTTTLFAALEVATGKIIATHSKRRRRVE
;
A
#
# COMPACT_ATOMS: atom_id res chain seq x y z
N ALA A 1 7.03 28.38 -9.59
CA ALA A 1 8.30 29.12 -9.73
C ALA A 1 8.28 29.91 -11.03
N GLU A 2 8.17 29.26 -12.19
CA GLU A 2 8.10 29.95 -13.49
C GLU A 2 6.92 30.93 -13.60
N ALA A 3 5.73 30.55 -13.15
CA ALA A 3 4.56 31.44 -13.06
C ALA A 3 4.65 32.54 -11.97
N LEU A 4 5.60 32.41 -11.04
CA LEU A 4 5.81 33.38 -9.95
C LEU A 4 6.94 34.36 -10.25
N GLY A 5 7.67 34.20 -11.37
CA GLY A 5 8.69 35.15 -11.84
C GLY A 5 9.94 35.21 -10.96
N ASP A 6 9.88 35.97 -9.87
CA ASP A 6 11.00 36.34 -9.00
C ASP A 6 11.22 35.37 -7.81
N VAL A 7 10.30 34.41 -7.63
CA VAL A 7 10.37 33.46 -6.50
C VAL A 7 11.25 32.25 -6.85
N ASP A 8 12.36 32.11 -6.14
CA ASP A 8 13.24 30.94 -6.23
C ASP A 8 12.50 29.64 -5.90
N VAL A 9 12.79 28.58 -6.65
CA VAL A 9 12.16 27.26 -6.49
C VAL A 9 12.33 26.70 -5.06
N GLN A 10 13.46 26.99 -4.40
CA GLN A 10 13.73 26.57 -3.03
C GLN A 10 12.83 27.29 -2.02
N TYR A 11 12.49 28.55 -2.29
CA TYR A 11 11.56 29.31 -1.46
C TYR A 11 10.17 28.65 -1.49
N VAL A 12 9.69 28.28 -2.68
CA VAL A 12 8.41 27.57 -2.85
C VAL A 12 8.41 26.26 -2.06
N TRP A 13 9.44 25.44 -2.19
CA TRP A 13 9.54 24.17 -1.45
C TRP A 13 9.61 24.35 0.06
N ARG A 14 10.32 25.38 0.55
CA ARG A 14 10.39 25.70 1.98
C ARG A 14 9.04 26.13 2.53
N PHE A 15 8.33 26.98 1.79
CA PHE A 15 6.98 27.43 2.14
C PHE A 15 5.98 26.28 2.21
N LEU A 16 6.00 25.37 1.23
CA LEU A 16 5.11 24.21 1.23
C LEU A 16 5.37 23.29 2.43
N ARG A 17 6.64 23.00 2.74
CA ARG A 17 7.01 22.21 3.92
C ARG A 17 6.60 22.86 5.23
N SER A 18 6.78 24.17 5.38
CA SER A 18 6.37 24.87 6.62
C SER A 18 4.87 24.83 6.86
N HIS A 19 4.07 24.71 5.79
CA HIS A 19 2.61 24.59 5.87
C HIS A 19 2.11 23.14 5.78
N THR A 20 3.03 22.15 5.80
CA THR A 20 2.68 20.71 5.69
C THR A 20 1.86 20.41 4.42
N ILE A 21 2.10 21.16 3.35
CA ILE A 21 1.48 20.96 2.04
C ILE A 21 2.35 19.99 1.26
N ASP A 22 1.82 18.79 1.05
CA ASP A 22 2.45 17.76 0.22
C ASP A 22 1.82 17.81 -1.18
N LEU A 23 2.66 18.07 -2.20
CA LEU A 23 2.26 18.10 -3.60
C LEU A 23 2.10 16.69 -4.20
N ALA A 24 2.61 15.67 -3.53
CA ALA A 24 2.60 14.28 -3.98
C ALA A 24 1.82 13.39 -3.01
N ALA A 25 0.51 13.61 -2.88
CA ALA A 25 -0.33 12.60 -2.24
C ALA A 25 -1.76 12.69 -2.73
N ARG A 26 -2.19 11.71 -3.52
CA ARG A 26 -3.62 11.39 -3.62
C ARG A 26 -4.02 10.82 -2.26
N LYS A 27 -4.46 11.69 -1.34
CA LYS A 27 -4.94 11.29 -0.02
C LYS A 27 -6.37 10.78 -0.18
N SER A 28 -6.56 9.49 0.02
CA SER A 28 -7.88 8.88 0.12
C SER A 28 -8.15 8.54 1.58
N TRP A 29 -9.35 8.83 2.05
CA TRP A 29 -9.84 8.35 3.33
C TRP A 29 -11.01 7.40 3.06
N CYS A 30 -11.12 6.36 3.88
CA CYS A 30 -12.33 5.55 3.94
C CYS A 30 -13.15 6.08 5.11
N GLU A 31 -14.29 6.70 4.81
CA GLU A 31 -15.27 7.14 5.80
C GLU A 31 -16.53 6.31 5.63
N SER A 32 -17.12 5.91 6.75
CA SER A 32 -18.38 5.18 6.77
C SER A 32 -19.50 6.15 7.13
N ASN A 33 -20.59 6.12 6.36
CA ASN A 33 -21.80 6.90 6.65
C ASN A 33 -22.69 6.24 7.71
N ASP A 34 -22.27 5.11 8.30
CA ASP A 34 -23.02 4.41 9.34
C ASP A 34 -22.88 5.17 10.68
N PRO A 35 -23.98 5.69 11.26
CA PRO A 35 -23.95 6.40 12.55
C PRO A 35 -23.36 5.54 13.68
N ASN A 36 -23.43 4.21 13.56
CA ASN A 36 -22.90 3.26 14.54
C ASN A 36 -21.54 2.68 14.15
N PHE A 37 -20.86 3.23 13.14
CA PHE A 37 -19.59 2.71 12.65
C PHE A 37 -18.56 2.54 13.77
N THR A 38 -18.39 3.57 14.60
CA THR A 38 -17.39 3.55 15.69
C THR A 38 -17.65 2.42 16.68
N ALA A 39 -18.90 2.20 17.06
CA ALA A 39 -19.27 1.11 17.97
C ALA A 39 -18.98 -0.26 17.33
N LYS A 40 -19.42 -0.48 16.09
CA LYS A 40 -19.18 -1.74 15.35
C LYS A 40 -17.69 -2.00 15.13
N ALA A 41 -16.93 -0.96 14.79
CA ALA A 41 -15.49 -1.06 14.61
C ALA A 41 -14.80 -1.42 15.93
N ALA A 42 -15.21 -0.81 17.05
CA ALA A 42 -14.70 -1.14 18.37
C ALA A 42 -14.98 -2.61 18.74
N ASP A 43 -16.18 -3.12 18.44
CA ASP A 43 -16.52 -4.54 18.69
C ASP A 43 -15.60 -5.49 17.92
N VAL A 44 -15.35 -5.21 16.64
CA VAL A 44 -14.44 -6.03 15.80
C VAL A 44 -12.99 -5.93 16.29
N VAL A 45 -12.51 -4.73 16.59
CA VAL A 45 -11.15 -4.52 17.13
C VAL A 45 -11.00 -5.20 18.50
N GLY A 46 -12.06 -5.22 19.30
CA GLY A 46 -12.11 -5.93 20.58
C GLY A 46 -11.76 -7.41 20.43
N LEU A 47 -12.18 -8.05 19.33
CA LEU A 47 -11.82 -9.45 19.04
C LEU A 47 -10.32 -9.65 18.79
N TYR A 48 -9.62 -8.63 18.28
CA TYR A 48 -8.17 -8.69 18.07
C TYR A 48 -7.39 -8.49 19.38
N VAL A 49 -7.86 -7.60 20.24
CA VAL A 49 -7.18 -7.25 21.50
C VAL A 49 -7.45 -8.28 22.59
N ALA A 50 -8.69 -8.72 22.73
CA ALA A 50 -9.15 -9.64 23.76
C ALA A 50 -10.03 -10.73 23.14
N PRO A 51 -9.44 -11.72 22.46
CA PRO A 51 -10.20 -12.80 21.84
C PRO A 51 -10.92 -13.65 22.90
N PRO A 52 -12.11 -14.21 22.60
CA PRO A 52 -12.81 -15.12 23.49
C PRO A 52 -11.97 -16.36 23.86
N ALA A 53 -12.28 -16.97 25.01
CA ALA A 53 -11.56 -18.14 25.48
C ALA A 53 -11.61 -19.29 24.45
N LYS A 54 -10.44 -19.83 24.09
CA LYS A 54 -10.25 -20.90 23.08
C LYS A 54 -10.73 -20.53 21.67
N ALA A 55 -10.84 -19.24 21.34
CA ALA A 55 -11.15 -18.80 19.98
C ALA A 55 -9.87 -18.60 19.14
N ILE A 56 -10.00 -18.83 17.83
CA ILE A 56 -9.00 -18.47 16.83
C ILE A 56 -9.53 -17.27 16.07
N VAL A 57 -8.72 -16.22 15.93
CA VAL A 57 -9.09 -15.02 15.18
C VAL A 57 -8.27 -14.94 13.90
N LEU A 58 -8.96 -15.00 12.77
CA LEU A 58 -8.39 -14.95 11.43
C LEU A 58 -8.84 -13.67 10.72
N CYS A 59 -7.89 -12.88 10.22
CA CYS A 59 -8.15 -11.77 9.31
C CYS A 59 -7.90 -12.25 7.88
N VAL A 60 -8.94 -12.27 7.06
CA VAL A 60 -8.84 -12.73 5.67
C VAL A 60 -9.05 -11.54 4.74
N ASP A 61 -8.15 -11.37 3.78
CA ASP A 61 -8.29 -10.36 2.73
C ASP A 61 -7.95 -10.92 1.35
N GLU A 62 -8.58 -10.34 0.34
CA GLU A 62 -8.30 -10.59 -1.07
C GLU A 62 -7.61 -9.35 -1.64
N LYS A 63 -6.40 -9.53 -2.19
CA LYS A 63 -5.76 -8.52 -3.02
C LYS A 63 -5.87 -8.95 -4.49
N PRO A 64 -6.91 -8.50 -5.22
CA PRO A 64 -7.10 -8.87 -6.62
C PRO A 64 -6.18 -8.06 -7.54
N SER A 65 -6.09 -8.54 -8.79
CA SER A 65 -5.51 -7.81 -9.93
C SER A 65 -4.07 -7.35 -9.71
N ILE A 66 -3.28 -8.11 -8.94
CA ILE A 66 -1.86 -7.86 -8.78
C ILE A 66 -1.18 -8.14 -10.12
N GLN A 67 -0.55 -7.12 -10.71
CA GLN A 67 0.23 -7.30 -11.93
C GLN A 67 1.55 -8.01 -11.58
N ALA A 68 1.77 -9.18 -12.16
CA ALA A 68 3.04 -9.89 -12.03
C ALA A 68 4.04 -9.28 -13.03
N LEU A 69 4.76 -8.26 -12.57
CA LEU A 69 5.77 -7.54 -13.35
C LEU A 69 7.16 -7.99 -12.95
N GLU A 70 7.98 -8.32 -13.94
CA GLU A 70 9.41 -8.53 -13.76
C GLU A 70 10.15 -7.33 -14.35
N ARG A 71 10.99 -6.69 -13.52
CA ARG A 71 11.90 -5.63 -13.95
C ARG A 71 13.32 -6.05 -13.68
N ALA A 72 14.18 -5.93 -14.69
CA ALA A 72 15.60 -6.11 -14.49
C ALA A 72 16.11 -5.02 -13.53
N GLN A 73 16.80 -5.44 -12.47
CA GLN A 73 17.44 -4.54 -11.52
C GLN A 73 18.94 -4.51 -11.80
N GLY A 74 19.52 -3.32 -11.79
CA GLY A 74 20.93 -3.14 -12.12
C GLY A 74 21.50 -1.85 -11.53
N TYR A 75 22.76 -1.57 -11.86
CA TYR A 75 23.44 -0.37 -11.43
C TYR A 75 23.52 0.64 -12.58
N LEU A 76 22.95 1.82 -12.37
CA LEU A 76 23.12 2.96 -13.25
C LEU A 76 24.34 3.75 -12.79
N LYS A 77 25.37 3.83 -13.62
CA LYS A 77 26.52 4.72 -13.37
C LYS A 77 26.18 6.12 -13.85
N LEU A 78 26.24 7.08 -12.95
CA LEU A 78 26.08 8.49 -13.25
C LEU A 78 27.40 9.08 -13.80
N PRO A 79 27.34 10.19 -14.56
CA PRO A 79 28.53 10.86 -15.09
C PRO A 79 29.55 11.30 -14.02
N ASN A 80 29.12 11.44 -12.76
CA ASN A 80 29.97 11.77 -11.61
C ASN A 80 30.62 10.53 -10.95
N GLY A 81 30.54 9.36 -11.58
CA GLY A 81 31.15 8.12 -11.10
C GLY A 81 30.34 7.37 -10.02
N ARG A 82 29.23 7.94 -9.53
CA ARG A 82 28.38 7.26 -8.54
C ARG A 82 27.51 6.20 -9.22
N ALA A 83 27.42 5.03 -8.59
CA ALA A 83 26.47 3.98 -8.99
C ALA A 83 25.20 4.07 -8.14
N LEU A 84 24.04 3.97 -8.78
CA LEU A 84 22.75 3.86 -8.13
C LEU A 84 22.09 2.56 -8.54
N THR A 85 21.46 1.85 -7.60
CA THR A 85 20.57 0.74 -7.94
C THR A 85 19.30 1.30 -8.59
N GLY A 86 19.06 0.91 -9.83
CA GLY A 86 17.87 1.28 -10.59
C GLY A 86 17.13 0.05 -11.09
N GLN A 87 15.88 0.24 -11.46
CA GLN A 87 15.10 -0.75 -12.21
C GLN A 87 14.99 -0.27 -13.66
N SER A 88 15.10 -1.19 -14.61
CA SER A 88 14.83 -0.88 -16.02
C SER A 88 13.42 -0.32 -16.16
N HIS A 89 13.26 0.65 -17.06
CA HIS A 89 11.95 1.13 -17.48
C HIS A 89 11.15 0.01 -18.14
N ASP A 90 11.83 -0.83 -18.92
CA ASP A 90 11.21 -1.97 -19.58
C ASP A 90 10.86 -3.06 -18.57
N TYR A 91 9.69 -3.66 -18.76
CA TYR A 91 9.19 -4.70 -17.89
C TYR A 91 8.60 -5.85 -18.71
N LYS A 92 8.74 -7.07 -18.18
CA LYS A 92 8.05 -8.24 -18.72
C LYS A 92 6.77 -8.47 -17.92
N ARG A 93 5.65 -8.60 -18.63
CA ARG A 93 4.34 -8.86 -18.03
C ARG A 93 4.06 -10.36 -18.02
N HIS A 94 3.85 -10.93 -16.83
CA HIS A 94 3.49 -12.35 -16.64
C HIS A 94 1.98 -12.56 -16.41
N GLY A 95 1.18 -11.51 -16.64
CA GLY A 95 -0.26 -11.50 -16.42
C GLY A 95 -0.64 -10.89 -15.07
N THR A 96 -1.79 -11.31 -14.54
CA THR A 96 -2.33 -10.86 -13.25
C THR A 96 -2.54 -12.04 -12.32
N THR A 97 -2.32 -11.84 -11.02
CA THR A 97 -2.61 -12.81 -9.97
C THR A 97 -3.53 -12.19 -8.93
N THR A 98 -4.29 -13.04 -8.24
CA THR A 98 -5.06 -12.67 -7.06
C THR A 98 -4.43 -13.35 -5.86
N LEU A 99 -4.12 -12.58 -4.83
CA LEU A 99 -3.65 -13.07 -3.55
C LEU A 99 -4.82 -13.19 -2.57
N PHE A 100 -4.98 -14.35 -1.96
CA PHE A 100 -5.79 -14.56 -0.77
C PHE A 100 -4.85 -14.77 0.40
N ALA A 101 -5.02 -14.02 1.48
CA ALA A 101 -4.21 -14.16 2.67
C ALA A 101 -5.10 -14.23 3.91
N ALA A 102 -4.76 -15.12 4.83
CA ALA A 102 -5.33 -15.24 6.15
C ALA A 102 -4.22 -15.03 7.20
N LEU A 103 -4.40 -14.04 8.08
CA LEU A 103 -3.53 -13.76 9.21
C LEU A 103 -4.19 -14.29 10.49
N GLU A 104 -3.49 -15.18 11.19
CA GLU A 104 -3.82 -15.56 12.57
C GLU A 104 -3.30 -14.49 13.52
N VAL A 105 -4.21 -13.74 14.15
CA VAL A 105 -3.87 -12.52 14.92
C VAL A 105 -3.03 -12.84 16.15
N ALA A 106 -3.32 -13.95 16.83
CA ALA A 106 -2.63 -14.33 18.05
C ALA A 106 -1.17 -14.76 17.83
N THR A 107 -0.86 -15.38 16.69
CA THR A 107 0.47 -15.96 16.40
C THR A 107 1.27 -15.14 15.39
N GLY A 108 0.61 -14.26 14.63
CA GLY A 108 1.21 -13.57 13.49
C GLY A 108 1.43 -14.45 12.26
N LYS A 109 0.97 -15.70 12.25
CA LYS A 109 1.13 -16.60 11.11
C LYS A 109 0.26 -16.17 9.95
N ILE A 110 0.85 -16.13 8.76
CA ILE A 110 0.15 -15.80 7.52
C ILE A 110 0.11 -17.04 6.65
N ILE A 111 -1.10 -17.42 6.23
CA ILE A 111 -1.34 -18.44 5.21
C ILE A 111 -1.83 -17.71 3.96
N ALA A 112 -1.12 -17.89 2.85
CA ALA A 112 -1.40 -17.19 1.61
C ALA A 112 -1.49 -18.14 0.43
N THR A 113 -2.33 -17.81 -0.55
CA THR A 113 -2.46 -18.54 -1.81
C THR A 113 -2.67 -17.60 -2.97
N HIS A 114 -1.99 -17.89 -4.08
CA HIS A 114 -2.16 -17.21 -5.34
C HIS A 114 -3.10 -17.98 -6.26
N SER A 115 -4.07 -17.27 -6.82
CA SER A 115 -4.98 -17.79 -7.85
C SER A 115 -4.77 -17.05 -9.16
N LYS A 116 -4.84 -17.77 -10.29
CA LYS A 116 -4.77 -17.18 -11.64
C LYS A 116 -6.06 -16.43 -12.03
N ARG A 117 -7.19 -16.81 -11.43
CA ARG A 117 -8.49 -16.22 -11.72
C ARG A 117 -9.29 -16.11 -10.42
N ARG A 118 -9.97 -14.98 -10.25
CA ARG A 118 -11.01 -14.81 -9.22
C ARG A 118 -12.24 -15.60 -9.66
N ARG A 119 -12.60 -16.64 -8.92
CA ARG A 119 -13.86 -17.38 -9.09
C ARG A 119 -14.61 -17.32 -7.78
N ARG A 120 -15.82 -16.76 -7.79
CA ARG A 120 -16.79 -16.96 -6.72
C ARG A 120 -17.30 -18.39 -6.88
N VAL A 121 -16.91 -19.27 -5.97
CA VAL A 121 -17.52 -20.59 -5.86
C VAL A 121 -18.70 -20.38 -4.91
N GLU A 122 -19.90 -20.65 -5.40
CA GLU A 122 -21.13 -20.58 -4.62
C GLU A 122 -21.39 -21.91 -3.91
#